data_AF-A0A939RDZ8-F1
#
_entry.id   AF-A0A939RDZ8-F1
#
_cell.length_a   1.000
_cell.length_b   1.000
_cell.length_c   1.000
_cell.angle_alpha   90.00
_cell.angle_beta   90.00
_cell.angle_gamma   90.00
#
_symmetry.space_group_name_H-M   'P 1'
#
loop_
_entity.id
_entity.type
_entity.pdbx_description
1 polymer ?
#
loop_
_entity_poly.entity_id
_entity_poly.type
_entity_poly.pdbx_seq_one_letter_code
_entity_poly.pdbx_strand_id
1 'polypeptide(L)'
;MYDTLLVIFLNEAAFIQDLTDFVTVYITTIFLRCAIVSVIAALIVLLLRATILKRTVFLKGAIWSLFFLVPFFGRLRIYFEGMKQSIKICLPFFLCQEIAISCPWVRIFYFSVIFLLLIYRCHTYLRMKKLLRNTSYTVLCGEKVCITEMDVSPCAIGLLYPRIVIPRVMTEKLSEEQLKTVILHEKTHIRLGHLWIFFAWEIFASILWINPMLMLMEKRLRSDMEQICDRVTIQQSGYEPEEYGKLILKSSIWFRPNTNGLPAMLTGEGVFREIKERFEKIRDYSPYDRRKVAAGVAVFIAALSLAFVFIRYESHVKYEILPDVVVGDEYGRTYADYDVAAQNGAFLRTDDGIMIDAKKLREILPEDFPRNRYVYFYYDIVMKIPGIGGGGEVGWLEDVPETGIYPLTVSERTPKSCFALWVMKVI
;
A
#
# COMPACT_ATOMS: atom_id res chain seq x y z
N MET A 1 26.82 13.51 -9.17
CA MET A 1 26.08 12.26 -8.83
C MET A 1 25.09 12.48 -7.67
N TYR A 2 24.57 13.70 -7.54
CA TYR A 2 23.40 14.10 -6.74
C TYR A 2 22.57 15.10 -7.57
N ASP A 3 22.58 14.95 -8.90
CA ASP A 3 22.08 15.97 -9.84
C ASP A 3 20.56 15.89 -10.06
N THR A 4 19.86 15.02 -9.32
CA THR A 4 18.40 14.85 -9.36
C THR A 4 17.79 15.19 -7.99
N LEU A 5 18.22 16.29 -7.40
CA LEU A 5 17.61 16.84 -6.20
C LEU A 5 16.45 17.75 -6.64
N LEU A 6 15.22 17.21 -6.66
CA LEU A 6 14.01 18.01 -6.81
C LEU A 6 13.79 18.80 -5.50
N VAL A 7 14.57 19.86 -5.30
CA VAL A 7 14.48 20.72 -4.12
C VAL A 7 13.41 21.77 -4.38
N ILE A 8 12.38 21.80 -3.53
CA ILE A 8 11.33 22.82 -3.62
C ILE A 8 11.74 24.00 -2.77
N PHE A 9 11.88 25.16 -3.39
CA PHE A 9 12.09 26.42 -2.69
C PHE A 9 10.74 27.08 -2.38
N LEU A 10 10.49 27.34 -1.10
CA LEU A 10 9.17 27.64 -0.53
C LEU A 10 8.59 29.01 -0.93
N ASN A 11 9.27 29.78 -1.77
CA ASN A 11 8.97 31.19 -2.02
C ASN A 11 8.65 31.56 -3.50
N GLU A 12 8.45 30.57 -4.37
CA GLU A 12 8.17 30.81 -5.80
C GLU A 12 6.68 30.81 -6.17
N ALA A 13 6.33 31.52 -7.25
CA ALA A 13 4.98 31.59 -7.80
C ALA A 13 4.41 30.21 -8.23
N ALA A 14 5.29 29.24 -8.52
CA ALA A 14 4.96 27.88 -8.92
C ALA A 14 4.85 26.87 -7.75
N PHE A 15 4.97 27.32 -6.50
CA PHE A 15 5.04 26.48 -5.29
C PHE A 15 4.00 25.33 -5.20
N ILE A 16 2.73 25.57 -5.58
CA ILE A 16 1.69 24.53 -5.55
C ILE A 16 2.00 23.42 -6.56
N GLN A 17 2.47 23.81 -7.75
CA GLN A 17 2.84 22.88 -8.81
C GLN A 17 4.06 22.06 -8.37
N ASP A 18 5.09 22.69 -7.81
CA ASP A 18 6.31 21.99 -7.39
C ASP A 18 6.04 21.05 -6.21
N LEU A 19 5.25 21.47 -5.22
CA LEU A 19 4.82 20.61 -4.12
C LEU A 19 4.00 19.43 -4.62
N THR A 20 3.09 19.66 -5.57
CA THR A 20 2.30 18.57 -6.18
C THR A 20 3.20 17.62 -6.96
N ASP A 21 4.18 18.15 -7.70
CA ASP A 21 5.11 17.36 -8.48
C ASP A 21 5.94 16.44 -7.58
N PHE A 22 6.53 17.01 -6.54
CA PHE A 22 7.25 16.27 -5.51
C PHE A 22 6.42 15.16 -4.86
N VAL A 23 5.20 15.49 -4.40
CA VAL A 23 4.32 14.51 -3.75
C VAL A 23 3.98 13.38 -4.71
N THR A 24 3.66 13.70 -5.97
CA THR A 24 3.34 12.68 -6.97
C THR A 24 4.54 11.81 -7.30
N VAL A 25 5.74 12.38 -7.49
CA VAL A 25 6.98 11.63 -7.69
C VAL A 25 7.23 10.70 -6.51
N TYR A 26 7.21 11.22 -5.28
CA TYR A 26 7.47 10.45 -4.06
C TYR A 26 6.51 9.26 -3.90
N ILE A 27 5.20 9.50 -4.02
CA ILE A 27 4.19 8.45 -3.87
C ILE A 27 4.29 7.43 -5.01
N THR A 28 4.44 7.89 -6.26
CA THR A 28 4.56 7.01 -7.42
C THR A 28 5.80 6.11 -7.30
N THR A 29 6.95 6.66 -6.90
CA THR A 29 8.18 5.85 -6.69
C THR A 29 7.97 4.79 -5.62
N ILE A 30 7.36 5.13 -4.48
CA ILE A 30 7.06 4.16 -3.42
C ILE A 30 6.13 3.05 -3.94
N PHE A 31 5.05 3.40 -4.65
CA PHE A 31 4.11 2.40 -5.14
C PHE A 31 4.70 1.51 -6.24
N LEU A 32 5.53 2.04 -7.14
CA LEU A 32 6.25 1.24 -8.14
C LEU A 32 7.17 0.21 -7.48
N ARG A 33 7.92 0.61 -6.45
CA ARG A 33 8.78 -0.31 -5.69
C ARG A 33 7.97 -1.38 -4.97
N CYS A 34 6.87 -0.99 -4.35
CA CYS A 34 5.92 -1.92 -3.75
C CYS A 34 5.33 -2.89 -4.79
N ALA A 35 5.06 -2.43 -6.01
CA ALA A 35 4.59 -3.29 -7.10
C ALA A 35 5.64 -4.35 -7.46
N ILE A 36 6.92 -3.98 -7.59
CA ILE A 36 8.02 -4.94 -7.82
C ILE A 36 8.13 -5.93 -6.66
N VAL A 37 8.13 -5.46 -5.41
CA VAL A 37 8.20 -6.33 -4.23
C VAL A 37 6.99 -7.27 -4.15
N SER A 38 5.80 -6.81 -4.56
CA SER A 38 4.60 -7.65 -4.56
C SER A 38 4.68 -8.83 -5.53
N VAL A 39 5.47 -8.74 -6.61
CA VAL A 39 5.78 -9.87 -7.50
C VAL A 39 6.59 -10.92 -6.75
N ILE A 40 7.64 -10.49 -6.04
CA ILE A 40 8.48 -11.38 -5.23
C ILE A 40 7.65 -12.05 -4.12
N ALA A 41 6.82 -11.26 -3.42
CA ALA A 41 5.90 -11.77 -2.40
C ALA A 41 4.93 -12.81 -2.99
N ALA A 42 4.37 -12.57 -4.18
CA ALA A 42 3.51 -13.53 -4.86
C ALA A 42 4.23 -14.85 -5.16
N LEU A 43 5.47 -14.79 -5.66
CA LEU A 43 6.27 -15.98 -5.93
C LEU A 43 6.56 -16.78 -4.65
N ILE A 44 6.93 -16.11 -3.56
CA ILE A 44 7.16 -16.74 -2.25
C ILE A 44 5.88 -17.42 -1.75
N VAL A 45 4.74 -16.72 -1.79
CA VAL A 45 3.45 -17.27 -1.39
C VAL A 45 3.10 -18.51 -2.23
N LEU A 46 3.25 -18.45 -3.55
CA LEU A 46 2.98 -19.58 -4.43
C LEU A 46 3.89 -20.78 -4.14
N LEU A 47 5.19 -20.55 -3.92
CA LEU A 47 6.16 -21.57 -3.57
C LEU A 47 5.81 -22.24 -2.24
N LEU A 48 5.55 -21.45 -1.20
CA LEU A 48 5.16 -21.97 0.11
C LEU A 48 3.85 -22.77 0.05
N ARG A 49 2.86 -22.31 -0.74
CA ARG A 49 1.58 -23.03 -0.97
C ARG A 49 1.78 -24.37 -1.66
N ALA A 50 2.71 -24.44 -2.61
CA ALA A 50 2.98 -25.63 -3.39
C ALA A 50 3.82 -26.66 -2.63
N THR A 51 4.67 -26.22 -1.70
CA THR A 51 5.67 -27.05 -1.00
C THR A 51 5.29 -27.27 0.47
N ILE A 52 5.85 -26.47 1.38
CA ILE A 52 5.84 -26.66 2.84
C ILE A 52 4.41 -26.66 3.39
N LEU A 53 3.56 -25.76 2.87
CA LEU A 53 2.21 -25.58 3.38
C LEU A 53 1.16 -26.42 2.65
N LYS A 54 1.56 -27.33 1.75
CA LYS A 54 0.63 -28.09 0.89
C LYS A 54 -0.52 -28.74 1.64
N ARG A 55 -0.28 -29.22 2.87
CA ARG A 55 -1.24 -29.94 3.73
C ARG A 55 -1.91 -29.09 4.81
N THR A 56 -1.48 -27.84 5.02
CA THR A 56 -1.96 -26.97 6.11
C THR A 56 -2.95 -25.93 5.61
N VAL A 57 -4.26 -26.16 5.79
CA VAL A 57 -5.31 -25.23 5.29
C VAL A 57 -5.21 -23.85 5.94
N PHE A 58 -5.13 -23.76 7.26
CA PHE A 58 -5.10 -22.48 7.98
C PHE A 58 -3.84 -21.65 7.69
N LEU A 59 -2.66 -22.29 7.65
CA LEU A 59 -1.41 -21.58 7.35
C LEU A 59 -1.36 -21.10 5.88
N LYS A 60 -1.98 -21.82 4.93
CA LYS A 60 -2.13 -21.32 3.55
C LYS A 60 -3.00 -20.06 3.47
N GLY A 61 -4.01 -19.93 4.33
CA GLY A 61 -4.73 -18.65 4.48
C GLY A 61 -3.85 -17.57 5.09
N ALA A 62 -3.10 -17.91 6.15
CA ALA A 62 -2.30 -16.95 6.91
C ALA A 62 -1.17 -16.31 6.09
N ILE A 63 -0.49 -17.05 5.20
CA ILE A 63 0.60 -16.50 4.36
C ILE A 63 0.18 -15.35 3.45
N TRP A 64 -1.11 -15.20 3.12
CA TRP A 64 -1.58 -14.05 2.36
C TRP A 64 -1.36 -12.74 3.11
N SER A 65 -1.25 -12.78 4.45
CA SER A 65 -0.88 -11.63 5.25
C SER A 65 0.55 -11.12 5.01
N LEU A 66 1.42 -11.88 4.33
CA LEU A 66 2.72 -11.38 3.89
C LEU A 66 2.58 -10.16 2.97
N PHE A 67 1.46 -10.05 2.24
CA PHE A 67 1.18 -8.85 1.43
C PHE A 67 0.94 -7.59 2.28
N PHE A 68 0.57 -7.70 3.56
CA PHE A 68 0.50 -6.53 4.46
C PHE A 68 1.88 -5.91 4.71
N LEU A 69 2.97 -6.66 4.52
CA LEU A 69 4.32 -6.11 4.66
C LEU A 69 4.73 -5.28 3.43
N VAL A 70 4.17 -5.56 2.24
CA VAL A 70 4.59 -4.95 0.97
C VAL A 70 4.60 -3.41 1.00
N PRO A 71 3.57 -2.72 1.52
CA PRO A 71 3.58 -1.24 1.59
C PRO A 71 4.77 -0.65 2.36
N PHE A 72 5.39 -1.42 3.24
CA PHE A 72 6.51 -0.97 4.07
C PHE A 72 7.86 -1.13 3.37
N PHE A 73 7.95 -1.91 2.29
CA PHE A 73 9.21 -2.10 1.57
C PHE A 73 9.62 -0.88 0.74
N GLY A 74 8.71 0.04 0.38
CA GLY A 74 9.02 1.13 -0.56
C GLY A 74 10.12 2.12 -0.11
N ARG A 75 10.54 2.08 1.16
CA ARG A 75 11.53 2.98 1.78
C ARG A 75 12.81 2.29 2.27
N LEU A 76 13.07 1.05 1.85
CA LEU A 76 14.29 0.34 2.27
C LEU A 76 15.58 1.04 1.84
N ARG A 77 16.58 1.06 2.72
CA ARG A 77 17.91 1.67 2.51
C ARG A 77 18.66 1.09 1.31
N ILE A 78 18.50 -0.21 1.07
CA ILE A 78 19.16 -0.93 -0.02
C ILE A 78 18.90 -0.30 -1.40
N TYR A 79 17.73 0.32 -1.60
CA TYR A 79 17.41 0.98 -2.85
C TYR A 79 18.25 2.21 -3.13
N PHE A 80 18.86 2.80 -2.10
CA PHE A 80 19.61 4.05 -2.18
C PHE A 80 21.11 3.84 -1.99
N GLU A 81 21.48 3.04 -1.00
CA GLU A 81 22.88 2.66 -0.79
C GLU A 81 23.37 1.76 -1.92
N GLY A 82 22.50 0.89 -2.44
CA GLY A 82 22.78 0.09 -3.64
C GLY A 82 22.98 0.92 -4.91
N MET A 83 22.47 2.17 -4.96
CA MET A 83 22.76 3.10 -6.07
C MET A 83 24.23 3.53 -6.07
N LYS A 84 24.84 3.74 -4.90
CA LYS A 84 26.27 4.09 -4.78
C LYS A 84 27.18 2.94 -5.25
N GLN A 85 26.68 1.70 -5.19
CA GLN A 85 27.44 0.48 -5.49
C GLN A 85 27.08 -0.16 -6.84
N SER A 86 26.19 0.44 -7.65
CA SER A 86 25.80 -0.03 -9.00
C SER A 86 25.35 -1.51 -9.06
N ILE A 87 24.57 -1.96 -8.08
CA ILE A 87 24.12 -3.36 -8.00
C ILE A 87 23.01 -3.65 -9.03
N LYS A 88 23.22 -4.58 -9.97
CA LYS A 88 22.26 -4.95 -11.04
C LYS A 88 20.86 -5.33 -10.53
N ILE A 89 20.75 -5.96 -9.35
CA ILE A 89 19.47 -6.32 -8.73
C ILE A 89 18.61 -5.08 -8.42
N CYS A 90 19.23 -3.92 -8.19
CA CYS A 90 18.53 -2.67 -7.91
C CYS A 90 18.08 -1.92 -9.18
N LEU A 91 18.53 -2.36 -10.37
CA LEU A 91 18.30 -1.68 -11.65
C LEU A 91 16.80 -1.46 -11.98
N PRO A 92 15.88 -2.42 -11.75
CA PRO A 92 14.45 -2.18 -11.99
C PRO A 92 13.88 -1.08 -11.09
N PHE A 93 14.33 -1.01 -9.83
CA PHE A 93 13.89 0.02 -8.89
C PHE A 93 14.40 1.40 -9.30
N PHE A 94 15.63 1.47 -9.82
CA PHE A 94 16.22 2.70 -10.39
C PHE A 94 15.45 3.16 -11.64
N LEU A 95 15.21 2.26 -12.59
CA LEU A 95 14.49 2.60 -13.82
C LEU A 95 13.08 3.14 -13.53
N CYS A 96 12.36 2.54 -12.58
CA CYS A 96 11.05 3.04 -12.16
C CYS A 96 11.13 4.44 -11.54
N GLN A 97 12.18 4.74 -10.76
CA GLN A 97 12.38 6.07 -10.18
C GLN A 97 12.68 7.10 -11.27
N GLU A 98 13.59 6.81 -12.20
CA GLU A 98 13.93 7.71 -13.30
C GLU A 98 12.72 8.02 -14.21
N ILE A 99 11.92 7.00 -14.54
CA ILE A 99 10.68 7.19 -15.29
C ILE A 99 9.68 8.03 -14.48
N ALA A 100 9.56 7.75 -13.18
CA ALA A 100 8.66 8.49 -12.30
C ALA A 100 9.09 9.95 -12.13
N ILE A 101 10.37 10.30 -12.22
CA ILE A 101 10.86 11.68 -12.16
C ILE A 101 10.68 12.36 -13.53
N SER A 102 11.17 11.73 -14.59
CA SER A 102 11.34 12.33 -15.92
C SER A 102 10.03 12.55 -16.69
N CYS A 103 8.98 11.77 -16.40
CA CYS A 103 7.77 11.73 -17.22
C CYS A 103 6.49 12.04 -16.40
N PRO A 104 6.07 13.32 -16.28
CA PRO A 104 4.85 13.70 -15.57
C PRO A 104 3.58 13.01 -16.07
N TRP A 105 3.47 12.80 -17.38
CA TRP A 105 2.33 12.10 -18.00
C TRP A 105 2.16 10.66 -17.50
N VAL A 106 3.27 9.97 -17.18
CA VAL A 106 3.21 8.61 -16.61
C VAL A 106 2.60 8.66 -15.21
N ARG A 107 2.96 9.65 -14.38
CA ARG A 107 2.37 9.84 -13.05
C ARG A 107 0.87 10.15 -13.14
N ILE A 108 0.48 11.07 -14.02
CA ILE A 108 -0.92 11.44 -14.25
C ILE A 108 -1.72 10.21 -14.68
N PHE A 109 -1.22 9.45 -15.66
CA PHE A 109 -1.86 8.22 -16.11
C PHE A 109 -1.99 7.20 -14.97
N TYR A 110 -0.92 6.99 -14.21
CA TYR A 110 -0.89 6.05 -13.09
C TYR A 110 -1.95 6.36 -12.02
N PHE A 111 -2.03 7.62 -11.57
CA PHE A 111 -3.05 8.04 -10.60
C PHE A 111 -4.46 8.05 -11.20
N SER A 112 -4.61 8.38 -12.48
CA SER A 112 -5.91 8.33 -13.16
C SER A 112 -6.47 6.91 -13.17
N VAL A 113 -5.64 5.91 -13.45
CA VAL A 113 -6.05 4.49 -13.41
C VAL A 113 -6.43 4.08 -11.99
N ILE A 114 -5.64 4.44 -10.97
CA ILE A 114 -5.99 4.18 -9.55
C ILE A 114 -7.36 4.78 -9.24
N PHE A 115 -7.57 6.05 -9.59
CA PHE A 115 -8.82 6.76 -9.31
C PHE A 115 -10.02 6.10 -10.00
N LEU A 116 -9.89 5.71 -11.27
CA LEU A 116 -10.94 5.01 -12.02
C LEU A 116 -11.27 3.64 -11.40
N LEU A 117 -10.26 2.88 -10.99
CA LEU A 117 -10.45 1.59 -10.31
C LEU A 117 -11.18 1.78 -8.98
N LEU A 118 -10.77 2.76 -8.17
CA LEU A 118 -11.43 3.05 -6.89
C LEU A 118 -12.89 3.53 -7.08
N ILE A 119 -13.16 4.37 -8.08
CA ILE A 119 -14.53 4.75 -8.46
C ILE A 119 -15.34 3.52 -8.85
N TYR A 120 -14.78 2.65 -9.71
CA TYR A 120 -15.46 1.43 -10.14
C TYR A 120 -15.82 0.52 -8.95
N ARG A 121 -14.90 0.35 -7.98
CA ARG A 121 -15.16 -0.42 -6.75
C ARG A 121 -16.21 0.23 -5.87
N CYS A 122 -16.12 1.55 -5.67
CA CYS A 122 -17.11 2.32 -4.91
C CYS A 122 -18.50 2.22 -5.54
N HIS A 123 -18.60 2.41 -6.86
CA HIS A 123 -19.84 2.29 -7.61
C HIS A 123 -20.42 0.88 -7.50
N THR A 124 -19.60 -0.17 -7.62
CA THR A 124 -20.03 -1.57 -7.47
C THR A 124 -20.57 -1.84 -6.05
N TYR A 125 -19.87 -1.35 -5.02
CA TYR A 125 -20.31 -1.45 -3.63
C TYR A 125 -21.64 -0.73 -3.39
N LEU A 126 -21.78 0.51 -3.87
CA LEU A 126 -22.99 1.31 -3.73
C LEU A 126 -24.17 0.71 -4.51
N ARG A 127 -23.94 0.19 -5.71
CA ARG A 127 -24.94 -0.52 -6.52
C ARG A 127 -25.46 -1.74 -5.75
N MET A 128 -24.57 -2.55 -5.20
CA MET A 128 -24.94 -3.73 -4.42
C MET A 128 -25.72 -3.35 -3.14
N LYS A 129 -25.28 -2.31 -2.43
CA LYS A 129 -26.00 -1.75 -1.27
C LYS A 129 -27.41 -1.24 -1.63
N LYS A 130 -27.56 -0.62 -2.81
CA LYS A 130 -28.85 -0.12 -3.31
C LYS A 130 -29.81 -1.27 -3.63
N LEU A 131 -29.32 -2.34 -4.29
CA LEU A 131 -30.12 -3.54 -4.58
C LEU A 131 -30.65 -4.20 -3.30
N LEU A 132 -29.83 -4.22 -2.25
CA LEU A 132 -30.16 -4.82 -0.95
C LEU A 132 -30.87 -3.86 0.03
N ARG A 133 -31.23 -2.66 -0.41
CA ARG A 133 -31.92 -1.70 0.47
C ARG A 133 -33.39 -2.01 0.63
N ASN A 134 -34.02 -2.53 -0.43
CA ASN A 134 -35.46 -2.78 -0.48
C ASN A 134 -35.81 -4.26 -0.21
N THR A 135 -34.81 -5.09 0.06
CA THR A 135 -35.01 -6.50 0.39
C THR A 135 -35.45 -6.64 1.84
N SER A 136 -36.52 -7.40 2.06
CA SER A 136 -37.08 -7.67 3.38
C SER A 136 -36.13 -8.53 4.21
N TYR A 137 -35.94 -8.16 5.48
CA TYR A 137 -35.27 -9.02 6.45
C TYR A 137 -36.24 -10.06 6.95
N THR A 138 -35.75 -11.28 7.10
CA THR A 138 -36.45 -12.34 7.81
C THR A 138 -35.50 -13.01 8.80
N VAL A 139 -36.08 -13.65 9.81
CA VAL A 139 -35.33 -14.51 10.74
C VAL A 139 -35.45 -15.92 10.20
N LEU A 140 -34.31 -16.51 9.87
CA LEU A 140 -34.25 -17.84 9.27
C LEU A 140 -33.21 -18.66 10.03
N CYS A 141 -33.64 -19.79 10.60
CA CYS A 141 -32.84 -20.61 11.51
C CYS A 141 -32.23 -19.81 12.69
N GLY A 142 -32.95 -18.78 13.18
CA GLY A 142 -32.50 -17.93 14.29
C GLY A 142 -31.52 -16.81 13.91
N GLU A 143 -31.17 -16.67 12.62
CA GLU A 143 -30.27 -15.63 12.13
C GLU A 143 -31.02 -14.61 11.28
N LYS A 144 -30.60 -13.34 11.36
CA LYS A 144 -31.18 -12.27 10.53
C LYS A 144 -30.59 -12.32 9.13
N VAL A 145 -31.39 -12.74 8.15
CA VAL A 145 -30.99 -12.88 6.76
C VAL A 145 -31.83 -12.00 5.84
N CYS A 146 -31.25 -11.67 4.69
CA CYS A 146 -31.87 -10.90 3.63
C CYS A 146 -32.24 -11.84 2.48
N ILE A 147 -33.53 -11.96 2.15
CA ILE A 147 -33.98 -12.77 1.01
C ILE A 147 -33.92 -11.93 -0.26
N THR A 148 -33.38 -12.51 -1.34
CA THR A 148 -33.35 -11.90 -2.67
C THR A 148 -34.01 -12.80 -3.71
N GLU A 149 -34.70 -12.20 -4.68
CA GLU A 149 -35.23 -12.89 -5.87
C GLU A 149 -34.16 -13.14 -6.94
N MET A 150 -32.96 -12.60 -6.75
CA MET A 150 -31.87 -12.72 -7.72
C MET A 150 -31.27 -14.13 -7.71
N ASP A 151 -30.99 -14.68 -8.89
CA ASP A 151 -30.25 -15.93 -9.08
C ASP A 151 -28.74 -15.74 -8.83
N VAL A 152 -28.38 -15.44 -7.58
CA VAL A 152 -26.99 -15.27 -7.13
C VAL A 152 -26.62 -16.32 -6.11
N SER A 153 -25.34 -16.69 -5.98
CA SER A 153 -24.91 -17.54 -4.86
C SER A 153 -25.21 -16.85 -3.51
N PRO A 154 -25.53 -17.59 -2.44
CA PRO A 154 -25.54 -17.04 -1.09
C PRO A 154 -24.21 -16.33 -0.82
N CYS A 155 -24.28 -15.19 -0.14
CA CYS A 155 -23.10 -14.39 0.14
C CYS A 155 -23.32 -13.47 1.36
N ALA A 156 -22.21 -13.12 2.01
CA ALA A 156 -22.16 -12.06 3.01
C ALA A 156 -21.75 -10.72 2.38
N ILE A 157 -22.51 -9.65 2.65
CA ILE A 157 -22.28 -8.31 2.10
C ILE A 157 -22.26 -7.25 3.21
N GLY A 158 -21.30 -6.32 3.13
CA GLY A 158 -21.16 -5.19 4.05
C GLY A 158 -19.96 -5.34 4.99
N LEU A 159 -19.18 -4.27 5.18
CA LEU A 159 -17.95 -4.33 5.97
C LEU A 159 -18.20 -4.14 7.47
N LEU A 160 -18.84 -3.04 7.86
CA LEU A 160 -19.12 -2.71 9.27
C LEU A 160 -20.37 -3.41 9.80
N TYR A 161 -21.40 -3.53 8.96
CA TYR A 161 -22.67 -4.16 9.28
C TYR A 161 -22.93 -5.27 8.26
N PRO A 162 -22.20 -6.39 8.34
CA PRO A 162 -22.34 -7.49 7.40
C PRO A 162 -23.74 -8.10 7.47
N ARG A 163 -24.28 -8.46 6.31
CA ARG A 163 -25.60 -9.05 6.13
C ARG A 163 -25.46 -10.32 5.31
N ILE A 164 -26.13 -11.38 5.72
CA ILE A 164 -26.19 -12.63 4.96
C ILE A 164 -27.34 -12.52 3.97
N VAL A 165 -27.03 -12.71 2.69
CA VAL A 165 -27.99 -12.67 1.59
C VAL A 165 -28.23 -14.10 1.12
N ILE A 166 -29.50 -14.51 1.14
CA ILE A 166 -29.93 -15.85 0.74
C ILE A 166 -30.92 -15.73 -0.43
N PRO A 167 -30.69 -16.42 -1.55
CA PRO A 167 -31.64 -16.48 -2.67
C PRO A 167 -32.94 -17.21 -2.28
N ARG A 168 -34.09 -16.73 -2.75
CA ARG A 168 -35.39 -17.36 -2.49
C ARG A 168 -35.41 -18.84 -2.89
N VAL A 169 -34.80 -19.20 -4.02
CA VAL A 169 -34.73 -20.59 -4.50
C VAL A 169 -34.10 -21.54 -3.48
N MET A 170 -33.17 -21.07 -2.63
CA MET A 170 -32.59 -21.89 -1.56
C MET A 170 -33.58 -22.12 -0.43
N THR A 171 -34.38 -21.12 -0.09
CA THR A 171 -35.41 -21.24 0.95
C THR A 171 -36.53 -22.21 0.56
N GLU A 172 -36.76 -22.40 -0.74
CA GLU A 172 -37.79 -23.31 -1.26
C GLU A 172 -37.27 -24.74 -1.50
N LYS A 173 -35.99 -24.91 -1.86
CA LYS A 173 -35.43 -26.21 -2.30
C LYS A 173 -34.52 -26.92 -1.30
N LEU A 174 -34.12 -26.26 -0.21
CA LEU A 174 -33.30 -26.83 0.85
C LEU A 174 -34.15 -27.16 2.08
N SER A 175 -33.80 -28.25 2.76
CA SER A 175 -34.36 -28.50 4.10
C SER A 175 -33.85 -27.45 5.10
N GLU A 176 -34.55 -27.30 6.22
CA GLU A 176 -34.14 -26.36 7.28
C GLU A 176 -32.70 -26.62 7.76
N GLU A 177 -32.31 -27.88 7.88
CA GLU A 177 -30.97 -28.29 8.30
C GLU A 177 -29.89 -27.93 7.26
N GLN A 178 -30.18 -28.16 5.98
CA GLN A 178 -29.32 -27.77 4.87
C GLN A 178 -29.14 -26.25 4.83
N LEU A 179 -30.23 -25.50 5.02
CA LEU A 179 -30.24 -24.06 5.00
C LEU A 179 -29.49 -23.46 6.20
N LYS A 180 -29.64 -24.05 7.39
CA LYS A 180 -28.84 -23.70 8.57
C LYS A 180 -27.34 -23.87 8.33
N THR A 181 -26.94 -24.93 7.62
CA THR A 181 -25.55 -25.18 7.25
C THR A 181 -25.01 -24.16 6.25
N VAL A 182 -25.80 -23.76 5.25
CA VAL A 182 -25.44 -22.68 4.32
C VAL A 182 -25.29 -21.34 5.06
N ILE A 183 -26.22 -21.01 5.96
CA ILE A 183 -26.14 -19.78 6.77
C ILE A 183 -24.89 -19.80 7.67
N LEU A 184 -24.54 -20.95 8.24
CA LEU A 184 -23.33 -21.12 9.05
C LEU A 184 -22.05 -20.88 8.23
N HIS A 185 -22.01 -21.32 6.97
CA HIS A 185 -20.91 -21.04 6.04
C HIS A 185 -20.71 -19.53 5.83
N GLU A 186 -21.78 -18.82 5.47
CA GLU A 186 -21.73 -17.36 5.25
C GLU A 186 -21.39 -16.60 6.54
N LYS A 187 -21.93 -17.04 7.68
CA LYS A 187 -21.59 -16.51 8.99
C LYS A 187 -20.11 -16.73 9.33
N THR A 188 -19.52 -17.84 8.88
CA THR A 188 -18.10 -18.14 9.06
C THR A 188 -17.22 -17.16 8.28
N HIS A 189 -17.59 -16.79 7.04
CA HIS A 189 -16.90 -15.71 6.29
C HIS A 189 -16.89 -14.39 7.05
N ILE A 190 -18.02 -14.03 7.66
CA ILE A 190 -18.14 -12.81 8.47
C ILE A 190 -17.23 -12.90 9.70
N ARG A 191 -17.33 -14.01 10.45
CA ARG A 191 -16.57 -14.22 11.69
C ARG A 191 -15.06 -14.23 11.47
N LEU A 192 -14.59 -14.78 10.36
CA LEU A 192 -13.18 -14.83 10.00
C LEU A 192 -12.69 -13.54 9.31
N GLY A 193 -13.57 -12.55 9.11
CA GLY A 193 -13.19 -11.25 8.54
C GLY A 193 -12.86 -11.30 7.04
N HIS A 194 -13.30 -12.34 6.32
CA HIS A 194 -12.98 -12.51 4.89
C HIS A 194 -13.42 -11.29 4.05
N LEU A 195 -14.51 -10.63 4.43
CA LEU A 195 -14.98 -9.40 3.76
C LEU A 195 -13.96 -8.26 3.85
N TRP A 196 -13.30 -8.10 5.00
CA TRP A 196 -12.23 -7.10 5.19
C TRP A 196 -10.96 -7.49 4.44
N ILE A 197 -10.62 -8.77 4.42
CA ILE A 197 -9.46 -9.27 3.67
C ILE A 197 -9.65 -9.01 2.17
N PHE A 198 -10.81 -9.34 1.59
CA PHE A 198 -11.08 -9.09 0.18
C PHE A 198 -11.11 -7.60 -0.14
N PHE A 199 -11.72 -6.78 0.73
CA PHE A 199 -11.71 -5.33 0.55
C PHE A 199 -10.30 -4.74 0.58
N ALA A 200 -9.48 -5.10 1.57
CA ALA A 200 -8.09 -4.66 1.65
C ALA A 200 -7.28 -5.11 0.41
N TRP A 201 -7.50 -6.34 -0.05
CA TRP A 201 -6.87 -6.86 -1.27
C TRP A 201 -7.26 -6.07 -2.51
N GLU A 202 -8.55 -5.73 -2.68
CA GLU A 202 -9.04 -4.95 -3.81
C GLU A 202 -8.45 -3.53 -3.84
N ILE A 203 -8.34 -2.85 -2.70
CA ILE A 203 -7.67 -1.54 -2.60
C ILE A 203 -6.19 -1.69 -2.93
N PHE A 204 -5.52 -2.67 -2.33
CA PHE A 204 -4.09 -2.93 -2.56
C PHE A 204 -3.79 -3.22 -4.03
N ALA A 205 -4.59 -4.08 -4.68
CA ALA A 205 -4.47 -4.40 -6.09
C ALA A 205 -4.81 -3.21 -7.00
N SER A 206 -5.70 -2.31 -6.57
CA SER A 206 -6.01 -1.08 -7.32
C SER A 206 -4.85 -0.10 -7.30
N ILE A 207 -4.17 0.04 -6.15
CA ILE A 207 -2.96 0.88 -6.03
C ILE A 207 -1.82 0.27 -6.86
N LEU A 208 -1.61 -1.05 -6.77
CA LEU A 208 -0.53 -1.75 -7.45
C LEU A 208 -0.97 -2.39 -8.78
N TRP A 209 -1.88 -1.74 -9.51
CA TRP A 209 -2.53 -2.30 -10.71
C TRP A 209 -1.55 -2.71 -11.82
N ILE A 210 -0.35 -2.12 -11.85
CA ILE A 210 0.74 -2.49 -12.77
C ILE A 210 1.16 -3.95 -12.58
N ASN A 211 0.91 -4.57 -11.41
CA ASN A 211 1.19 -5.97 -11.18
C ASN A 211 -0.02 -6.88 -11.52
N PRO A 212 -0.06 -7.48 -12.72
CA PRO A 212 -1.16 -8.37 -13.10
C PRO A 212 -1.22 -9.67 -12.25
N MET A 213 -0.13 -10.04 -11.56
CA MET A 213 -0.14 -11.23 -10.69
C MET A 213 -1.12 -11.08 -9.54
N LEU A 214 -1.43 -9.86 -9.09
CA LEU A 214 -2.39 -9.63 -7.99
C LEU A 214 -3.79 -10.12 -8.35
N MET A 215 -4.19 -10.07 -9.63
CA MET A 215 -5.46 -10.63 -10.10
C MET A 215 -5.48 -12.16 -10.06
N LEU A 216 -4.37 -12.80 -10.43
CA LEU A 216 -4.24 -14.27 -10.33
C LEU A 216 -4.22 -14.72 -8.88
N MET A 217 -3.56 -13.93 -8.03
CA MET A 217 -3.45 -14.18 -6.59
C MET A 217 -4.80 -14.03 -5.89
N GLU A 218 -5.64 -13.08 -6.29
CA GLU A 218 -6.99 -12.93 -5.74
C GLU A 218 -7.81 -14.23 -5.85
N LYS A 219 -7.75 -14.92 -7.00
CA LYS A 219 -8.43 -16.21 -7.21
C LYS A 219 -7.93 -17.28 -6.23
N ARG A 220 -6.62 -17.30 -5.95
CA ARG A 220 -6.02 -18.25 -5.01
C ARG A 220 -6.32 -17.90 -3.56
N LEU A 221 -6.32 -16.60 -3.21
CA LEU A 221 -6.76 -16.09 -1.91
C LEU A 221 -8.19 -16.53 -1.63
N ARG A 222 -9.13 -16.29 -2.56
CA ARG A 222 -10.53 -16.70 -2.41
C ARG A 222 -10.66 -18.22 -2.21
N SER A 223 -10.00 -19.03 -3.04
CA SER A 223 -9.98 -20.49 -2.89
C SER A 223 -9.45 -20.97 -1.54
N ASP A 224 -8.41 -20.34 -0.98
CA ASP A 224 -7.92 -20.68 0.37
C ASP A 224 -8.92 -20.29 1.47
N MET A 225 -9.57 -19.14 1.34
CA MET A 225 -10.57 -18.68 2.30
C MET A 225 -11.84 -19.54 2.26
N GLU A 226 -12.28 -20.00 1.08
CA GLU A 226 -13.36 -20.99 0.93
C GLU A 226 -12.97 -22.31 1.60
N GLN A 227 -11.74 -22.81 1.41
CA GLN A 227 -11.29 -24.05 2.06
C GLN A 227 -11.26 -23.94 3.60
N ILE A 228 -10.90 -22.78 4.13
CA ILE A 228 -10.96 -22.50 5.57
C ILE A 228 -12.42 -22.49 6.04
N CYS A 229 -13.31 -21.80 5.33
CA CYS A 229 -14.73 -21.76 5.66
C CYS A 229 -15.37 -23.15 5.61
N ASP A 230 -15.13 -23.92 4.55
CA ASP A 230 -15.63 -25.29 4.38
C ASP A 230 -15.23 -26.14 5.58
N ARG A 231 -13.93 -26.14 5.93
CA ARG A 231 -13.38 -26.92 7.04
C ARG A 231 -13.95 -26.50 8.40
N VAL A 232 -14.11 -25.20 8.63
CA VAL A 232 -14.69 -24.68 9.88
C VAL A 232 -16.19 -25.00 9.96
N THR A 233 -16.91 -24.90 8.85
CA THR A 233 -18.35 -25.17 8.75
C THR A 233 -18.64 -26.65 9.00
N ILE A 234 -17.93 -27.57 8.31
CA ILE A 234 -18.08 -29.02 8.53
C ILE A 234 -17.89 -29.36 10.02
N GLN A 235 -16.84 -28.85 10.65
CA GLN A 235 -16.56 -29.14 12.07
C GLN A 235 -17.60 -28.53 13.03
N GLN A 236 -18.23 -27.40 12.68
CA GLN A 236 -19.19 -26.71 13.54
C GLN A 236 -20.63 -27.18 13.34
N SER A 237 -21.02 -27.54 12.12
CA SER A 237 -22.36 -28.07 11.84
C SER A 237 -22.50 -29.53 12.30
N GLY A 238 -21.40 -30.28 12.36
CA GLY A 238 -21.43 -31.72 12.58
C GLY A 238 -21.87 -32.51 11.35
N TYR A 239 -21.94 -31.87 10.18
CA TYR A 239 -22.22 -32.55 8.91
C TYR A 239 -21.09 -33.51 8.56
N GLU A 240 -21.45 -34.67 8.01
CA GLU A 240 -20.47 -35.51 7.35
C GLU A 240 -19.91 -34.79 6.11
N PRO A 241 -18.60 -34.87 5.83
CA PRO A 241 -17.98 -34.18 4.69
C PRO A 241 -18.67 -34.49 3.36
N GLU A 242 -19.12 -35.75 3.17
CA GLU A 242 -19.82 -36.16 1.95
C GLU A 242 -21.17 -35.45 1.78
N GLU A 243 -21.96 -35.36 2.86
CA GLU A 243 -23.27 -34.70 2.84
C GLU A 243 -23.12 -33.19 2.61
N TYR A 244 -22.11 -32.58 3.24
CA TYR A 244 -21.75 -31.19 3.00
C TYR A 244 -21.33 -30.95 1.54
N GLY A 245 -20.51 -31.84 0.96
CA GLY A 245 -20.11 -31.77 -0.45
C GLY A 245 -21.31 -31.87 -1.40
N LYS A 246 -22.27 -32.76 -1.10
CA LYS A 246 -23.54 -32.86 -1.86
C LYS A 246 -24.37 -31.59 -1.74
N LEU A 247 -24.42 -30.96 -0.57
CA LEU A 247 -25.13 -29.69 -0.36
C LEU A 247 -24.54 -28.56 -1.20
N ILE A 248 -23.21 -28.39 -1.18
CA ILE A 248 -22.54 -27.38 -2.01
C ILE A 248 -22.82 -27.65 -3.49
N LEU A 249 -22.68 -28.89 -3.95
CA LEU A 249 -22.93 -29.24 -5.35
C LEU A 249 -24.38 -28.93 -5.74
N LYS A 250 -25.35 -29.33 -4.91
CA LYS A 250 -26.78 -29.05 -5.11
C LYS A 250 -27.04 -27.55 -5.23
N SER A 251 -26.44 -26.74 -4.35
CA SER A 251 -26.59 -25.29 -4.37
C SER A 251 -25.98 -24.64 -5.61
N SER A 252 -24.81 -25.11 -6.06
CA SER A 252 -24.08 -24.54 -7.19
C SER A 252 -24.82 -24.65 -8.53
N ILE A 253 -25.68 -25.67 -8.68
CA ILE A 253 -26.44 -25.92 -9.91
C ILE A 253 -27.46 -24.81 -10.18
N TRP A 254 -27.98 -24.16 -9.13
CA TRP A 254 -29.01 -23.14 -9.26
C TRP A 254 -28.47 -21.77 -9.67
N PHE A 255 -27.16 -21.53 -9.55
CA PHE A 255 -26.56 -20.21 -9.73
C PHE A 255 -25.55 -20.17 -10.88
N ARG A 256 -25.84 -20.89 -11.98
CA ARG A 256 -24.98 -20.84 -13.17
C ARG A 256 -24.97 -19.40 -13.72
N PRO A 257 -23.79 -18.77 -13.88
CA PRO A 257 -23.73 -17.45 -14.47
C PRO A 257 -24.26 -17.50 -15.90
N ASN A 258 -25.15 -16.58 -16.26
CA ASN A 258 -25.61 -16.41 -17.63
C ASN A 258 -24.45 -15.85 -18.47
N THR A 259 -23.80 -16.70 -19.27
CA THR A 259 -22.53 -16.41 -19.97
C THR A 259 -22.67 -15.64 -21.28
N ASN A 260 -23.73 -14.86 -21.45
CA ASN A 260 -23.91 -14.06 -22.67
C ASN A 260 -22.88 -12.91 -22.70
N GLY A 261 -21.71 -13.16 -23.32
CA GLY A 261 -20.78 -12.13 -23.80
C GLY A 261 -19.41 -12.01 -23.11
N LEU A 262 -19.00 -12.93 -22.22
CA LEU A 262 -17.69 -12.87 -21.55
C LEU A 262 -16.66 -13.83 -22.19
N PRO A 263 -15.38 -13.43 -22.34
CA PRO A 263 -14.33 -14.27 -22.92
C PRO A 263 -14.19 -15.63 -22.24
N ALA A 264 -13.77 -16.66 -22.98
CA ALA A 264 -13.63 -18.06 -22.53
C ALA A 264 -12.91 -18.26 -21.18
N MET A 265 -11.97 -17.38 -20.83
CA MET A 265 -11.24 -17.36 -19.55
C MET A 265 -12.12 -17.03 -18.30
N LEU A 266 -13.37 -16.62 -18.55
CA LEU A 266 -14.45 -16.25 -17.60
C LEU A 266 -15.71 -17.13 -17.82
N THR A 267 -15.56 -18.30 -18.43
CA THR A 267 -16.67 -19.27 -18.62
C THR A 267 -16.75 -20.29 -17.49
N GLY A 268 -17.83 -21.08 -17.49
CA GLY A 268 -18.17 -22.07 -16.46
C GLY A 268 -17.09 -23.10 -16.10
N GLU A 269 -16.01 -23.22 -16.87
CA GLU A 269 -14.82 -24.00 -16.49
C GLU A 269 -14.13 -23.48 -15.22
N GLY A 270 -14.11 -22.17 -15.00
CA GLY A 270 -13.54 -21.57 -13.79
C GLY A 270 -14.35 -21.93 -12.54
N VAL A 271 -15.68 -21.83 -12.64
CA VAL A 271 -16.63 -22.19 -11.58
C VAL A 271 -16.60 -23.70 -11.33
N PHE A 272 -16.57 -24.51 -12.39
CA PHE A 272 -16.43 -25.96 -12.27
C PHE A 272 -15.11 -26.37 -11.61
N ARG A 273 -13.99 -25.73 -11.97
CA ARG A 273 -12.69 -25.98 -11.34
C ARG A 273 -12.69 -25.59 -9.87
N GLU A 274 -13.32 -24.48 -9.50
CA GLU A 274 -13.45 -24.06 -8.09
C GLU A 274 -14.28 -25.04 -7.26
N ILE A 275 -15.43 -25.49 -7.79
CA ILE A 275 -16.25 -26.51 -7.15
C ILE A 275 -15.48 -27.84 -7.04
N LYS A 276 -14.74 -28.22 -8.07
CA LYS A 276 -13.88 -29.42 -8.06
C LYS A 276 -12.78 -29.30 -7.00
N GLU A 277 -12.07 -28.18 -6.93
CA GLU A 277 -11.02 -27.93 -5.92
C GLU A 277 -11.61 -28.04 -4.50
N ARG A 278 -12.81 -27.49 -4.26
CA ARG A 278 -13.51 -27.63 -2.97
C ARG A 278 -13.86 -29.08 -2.67
N PHE A 279 -14.44 -29.80 -3.63
CA PHE A 279 -14.83 -31.19 -3.46
C PHE A 279 -13.63 -32.10 -3.15
N GLU A 280 -12.51 -31.93 -3.84
CA GLU A 280 -11.25 -32.64 -3.56
C GLU A 280 -10.76 -32.39 -2.11
N LYS A 281 -10.94 -31.16 -1.60
CA LYS A 281 -10.53 -30.79 -0.24
C LYS A 281 -11.49 -31.27 0.84
N ILE A 282 -12.77 -31.33 0.53
CA ILE A 282 -13.80 -31.90 1.40
C ILE A 282 -13.60 -33.42 1.52
N ARG A 283 -13.25 -34.10 0.42
CA ARG A 283 -12.92 -35.53 0.46
C ARG A 283 -11.73 -35.83 1.39
N ASP A 284 -10.70 -35.00 1.35
CA ASP A 284 -9.50 -35.16 2.19
C ASP A 284 -9.66 -34.45 3.56
N TYR A 285 -10.90 -34.29 4.04
CA TYR A 285 -11.20 -33.63 5.30
C TYR A 285 -10.64 -34.40 6.50
N SER A 286 -10.12 -33.63 7.46
CA SER A 286 -9.78 -34.12 8.80
C SER A 286 -10.11 -33.02 9.81
N PRO A 287 -10.65 -33.38 11.00
CA PRO A 287 -10.97 -32.41 12.03
C PRO A 287 -9.69 -31.70 12.47
N TYR A 288 -9.79 -30.38 12.69
CA TYR A 288 -8.65 -29.59 13.15
C TYR A 288 -8.66 -29.45 14.67
N ASP A 289 -7.46 -29.51 15.24
CA ASP A 289 -7.24 -29.22 16.65
C ASP A 289 -7.07 -27.71 16.84
N ARG A 290 -8.02 -27.09 17.55
CA ARG A 290 -8.03 -25.65 17.83
C ARG A 290 -6.74 -25.16 18.50
N ARG A 291 -6.13 -25.95 19.39
CA ARG A 291 -4.90 -25.58 20.10
C ARG A 291 -3.69 -25.58 19.17
N LYS A 292 -3.57 -26.60 18.31
CA LYS A 292 -2.49 -26.67 17.32
C LYS A 292 -2.59 -25.54 16.28
N VAL A 293 -3.81 -25.25 15.81
CA VAL A 293 -4.05 -24.12 14.91
C VAL A 293 -3.70 -22.80 15.58
N ALA A 294 -4.16 -22.57 16.82
CA ALA A 294 -3.85 -21.35 17.57
C ALA A 294 -2.34 -21.18 17.79
N ALA A 295 -1.62 -22.24 18.17
CA ALA A 295 -0.17 -22.20 18.34
C ALA A 295 0.55 -21.89 17.02
N GLY A 296 0.17 -22.54 15.91
CA GLY A 296 0.74 -22.29 14.59
C GLY A 296 0.51 -20.85 14.11
N VAL A 297 -0.69 -20.31 14.33
CA VAL A 297 -1.02 -18.92 14.01
C VAL A 297 -0.23 -17.94 14.89
N ALA A 298 -0.08 -18.21 16.19
CA ALA A 298 0.69 -17.36 17.09
C ALA A 298 2.18 -17.28 16.69
N VAL A 299 2.80 -18.40 16.36
CA VAL A 299 4.17 -18.45 15.85
C VAL A 299 4.30 -17.65 14.55
N PHE A 300 3.33 -17.81 13.64
CA PHE A 300 3.32 -17.08 12.38
C PHE A 300 3.17 -15.56 12.58
N ILE A 301 2.31 -15.11 13.49
CA ILE A 301 2.16 -13.69 13.84
C ILE A 301 3.45 -13.13 14.46
N ALA A 302 4.12 -13.90 15.33
CA ALA A 302 5.39 -13.49 15.90
C ALA A 302 6.46 -13.31 14.81
N ALA A 303 6.55 -14.25 13.85
CA ALA A 303 7.46 -14.15 12.71
C ALA A 303 7.13 -12.94 11.82
N LEU A 304 5.84 -12.68 11.57
CA LEU A 304 5.40 -11.52 10.78
C LEU A 304 5.73 -10.19 11.48
N SER A 305 5.60 -10.15 12.81
CA SER A 305 5.93 -8.99 13.63
C SER A 305 7.44 -8.72 13.64
N LEU A 306 8.26 -9.77 13.76
CA LEU A 306 9.71 -9.66 13.66
C LEU A 306 10.13 -9.16 12.27
N ALA A 307 9.54 -9.69 11.20
CA ALA A 307 9.79 -9.23 9.84
C ALA A 307 9.41 -7.74 9.68
N PHE A 308 8.28 -7.32 10.26
CA PHE A 308 7.87 -5.91 10.25
C PHE A 308 8.88 -5.00 10.98
N VAL A 309 9.36 -5.41 12.17
CA VAL A 309 10.39 -4.67 12.91
C VAL A 309 11.69 -4.58 12.11
N PHE A 310 12.12 -5.68 11.48
CA PHE A 310 13.29 -5.71 10.62
C PHE A 310 13.17 -4.76 9.43
N ILE A 311 12.03 -4.80 8.71
CA ILE A 311 11.76 -3.88 7.60
C ILE A 311 11.80 -2.43 8.09
N ARG A 312 11.24 -2.16 9.27
CA ARG A 312 11.22 -0.81 9.85
C ARG A 312 12.60 -0.30 10.25
N TYR A 313 13.48 -1.19 10.70
CA TYR A 313 14.88 -0.90 11.01
C TYR A 313 15.69 -0.60 9.75
N GLU A 314 15.51 -1.42 8.70
CA GLU A 314 16.17 -1.27 7.39
C GLU A 314 15.53 -0.22 6.47
N SER A 315 14.45 0.42 6.90
CA SER A 315 13.82 1.52 6.18
C SER A 315 14.43 2.86 6.58
N HIS A 316 14.52 3.78 5.61
CA HIS A 316 14.79 5.18 5.93
C HIS A 316 13.72 5.74 6.88
N VAL A 317 14.14 6.68 7.72
CA VAL A 317 13.21 7.49 8.51
C VAL A 317 12.25 8.23 7.59
N LYS A 318 11.08 8.61 8.13
CA LYS A 318 10.02 9.26 7.33
C LYS A 318 10.49 10.57 6.70
N TYR A 319 11.32 11.30 7.42
CA TYR A 319 12.04 12.46 6.95
C TYR A 319 13.28 12.62 7.84
N GLU A 320 14.30 13.24 7.29
CA GLU A 320 15.50 13.66 7.99
C GLU A 320 15.53 15.19 7.98
N ILE A 321 15.67 15.79 9.15
CA ILE A 321 15.95 17.22 9.21
C ILE A 321 17.46 17.31 9.07
N LEU A 322 17.91 17.79 7.91
CA LEU A 322 19.30 18.12 7.73
C LEU A 322 19.55 19.45 8.44
N PRO A 323 20.48 19.52 9.41
CA PRO A 323 20.91 20.77 10.03
C PRO A 323 21.65 21.74 9.08
N ASP A 324 21.59 21.51 7.77
CA ASP A 324 22.64 21.85 6.85
C ASP A 324 22.35 23.15 6.11
N VAL A 325 23.30 24.11 6.18
CA VAL A 325 23.25 25.31 5.36
C VAL A 325 23.94 25.05 4.03
N VAL A 326 23.19 25.00 2.92
CA VAL A 326 23.78 24.97 1.56
C VAL A 326 23.95 26.40 1.07
N VAL A 327 25.15 26.72 0.59
CA VAL A 327 25.52 28.07 0.10
C VAL A 327 25.52 28.09 -1.41
N GLY A 328 24.73 28.99 -2.00
CA GLY A 328 24.71 29.17 -3.46
C GLY A 328 24.44 30.60 -3.92
N ASP A 329 24.54 30.83 -5.23
CA ASP A 329 24.17 32.11 -5.86
C ASP A 329 22.73 32.11 -6.40
N GLU A 330 22.32 33.28 -6.90
CA GLU A 330 21.05 33.51 -7.61
C GLU A 330 20.87 32.67 -8.89
N TYR A 331 21.93 32.02 -9.37
CA TYR A 331 21.92 31.14 -10.55
C TYR A 331 21.89 29.65 -10.17
N GLY A 332 21.74 29.33 -8.88
CA GLY A 332 21.68 27.96 -8.38
C GLY A 332 23.04 27.24 -8.34
N ARG A 333 24.16 27.96 -8.50
CA ARG A 333 25.50 27.38 -8.31
C ARG A 333 25.75 27.17 -6.83
N THR A 334 26.08 25.94 -6.45
CA THR A 334 26.46 25.59 -5.07
C THR A 334 27.95 25.81 -4.88
N TYR A 335 28.34 26.59 -3.87
CA TYR A 335 29.75 26.88 -3.55
C TYR A 335 30.30 26.01 -2.41
N ALA A 336 29.43 25.64 -1.47
CA ALA A 336 29.75 24.64 -0.45
C ALA A 336 28.55 23.74 -0.20
N ASP A 337 28.88 22.47 -0.04
CA ASP A 337 28.00 21.54 0.64
C ASP A 337 28.02 21.78 2.16
N TYR A 338 27.17 21.01 2.84
CA TYR A 338 27.04 21.07 4.29
C TYR A 338 28.36 20.90 5.05
N ASP A 339 29.13 19.88 4.69
CA ASP A 339 30.28 19.47 5.50
C ASP A 339 31.33 20.59 5.51
N VAL A 340 31.51 21.27 4.38
CA VAL A 340 32.40 22.43 4.26
C VAL A 340 31.86 23.64 5.03
N ALA A 341 30.56 23.92 4.89
CA ALA A 341 29.91 25.06 5.56
C ALA A 341 29.91 24.92 7.10
N ALA A 342 29.60 23.74 7.62
CA ALA A 342 29.54 23.45 9.05
C ALA A 342 30.95 23.42 9.68
N GLN A 343 31.95 22.85 9.00
CA GLN A 343 33.32 22.75 9.53
C GLN A 343 34.05 24.09 9.55
N ASN A 344 33.78 24.98 8.60
CA ASN A 344 34.36 26.33 8.62
C ASN A 344 33.83 27.15 9.82
N GLY A 345 32.62 26.86 10.29
CA GLY A 345 31.99 27.57 11.40
C GLY A 345 31.60 28.99 11.01
N ALA A 346 31.25 29.19 9.74
CA ALA A 346 30.69 30.45 9.21
C ALA A 346 29.26 30.69 9.71
N PHE A 347 28.58 29.65 10.20
CA PHE A 347 27.20 29.68 10.64
C PHE A 347 27.11 29.55 12.16
N LEU A 348 26.52 30.56 12.80
CA LEU A 348 26.35 30.65 14.24
C LEU A 348 24.85 30.65 14.56
N ARG A 349 24.35 29.59 15.18
CA ARG A 349 22.95 29.49 15.57
C ARG A 349 22.77 30.12 16.95
N THR A 350 22.02 31.21 17.03
CA THR A 350 21.76 31.97 18.26
C THR A 350 20.27 31.96 18.61
N ASP A 351 19.90 32.38 19.82
CA ASP A 351 18.50 32.50 20.24
C ASP A 351 17.71 33.51 19.37
N ASP A 352 18.41 34.49 18.78
CA ASP A 352 17.85 35.54 17.91
C ASP A 352 17.82 35.14 16.41
N GLY A 353 18.30 33.94 16.06
CA GLY A 353 18.30 33.43 14.68
C GLY A 353 19.66 32.91 14.20
N ILE A 354 19.78 32.71 12.88
CA ILE A 354 21.03 32.28 12.23
C ILE A 354 21.87 33.53 11.95
N MET A 355 23.08 33.56 12.50
CA MET A 355 24.08 34.59 12.28
C MET A 355 25.20 34.03 11.39
N ILE A 356 25.77 34.88 10.53
CA ILE A 356 26.82 34.50 9.59
C ILE A 356 28.08 35.32 9.87
N ASP A 357 29.21 34.62 10.05
CA ASP A 357 30.55 35.21 10.06
C ASP A 357 31.00 35.44 8.62
N ALA A 358 31.01 36.71 8.21
CA ALA A 358 31.29 37.10 6.83
C ALA A 358 32.72 36.77 6.38
N LYS A 359 33.68 36.77 7.30
CA LYS A 359 35.08 36.46 6.99
C LYS A 359 35.22 34.99 6.62
N LYS A 360 34.64 34.12 7.45
CA LYS A 360 34.62 32.67 7.23
C LYS A 360 33.79 32.26 6.03
N LEU A 361 32.66 32.94 5.79
CA LEU A 361 31.87 32.72 4.59
C LEU A 361 32.67 33.05 3.31
N ARG A 362 33.47 34.13 3.31
CA ARG A 362 34.32 34.45 2.16
C ARG A 362 35.43 33.43 1.89
N GLU A 363 35.87 32.67 2.89
CA GLU A 363 36.79 31.55 2.68
C GLU A 363 36.13 30.38 1.91
N ILE A 364 34.79 30.32 1.92
CA ILE A 364 34.00 29.33 1.19
C ILE A 364 33.69 29.79 -0.23
N LEU A 365 33.46 31.09 -0.41
CA LEU A 365 33.12 31.67 -1.71
C LEU A 365 34.36 31.77 -2.62
N PRO A 366 34.19 31.77 -3.96
CA PRO A 366 35.28 32.05 -4.88
C PRO A 366 35.96 33.39 -4.60
N GLU A 367 37.28 33.48 -4.78
CA GLU A 367 38.04 34.73 -4.54
C GLU A 367 37.54 35.91 -5.40
N ASP A 368 36.95 35.63 -6.56
CA ASP A 368 36.39 36.58 -7.51
C ASP A 368 34.88 36.79 -7.34
N PHE A 369 34.27 36.33 -6.24
CA PHE A 369 32.84 36.49 -6.02
C PHE A 369 32.45 38.00 -6.06
N PRO A 370 31.57 38.40 -7.00
CA PRO A 370 31.32 39.82 -7.26
C PRO A 370 30.61 40.50 -6.09
N ARG A 371 31.01 41.76 -5.84
CA ARG A 371 30.26 42.69 -4.97
C ARG A 371 29.01 43.15 -5.74
N ASN A 372 27.86 43.27 -5.09
CA ASN A 372 26.49 43.42 -5.62
C ASN A 372 25.79 42.12 -6.01
N ARG A 373 25.92 41.07 -5.19
CA ARG A 373 25.21 39.80 -5.38
C ARG A 373 24.62 39.23 -4.11
N TYR A 374 23.55 38.46 -4.31
CA TYR A 374 22.91 37.67 -3.28
C TYR A 374 23.62 36.32 -3.14
N VAL A 375 23.93 35.98 -1.88
CA VAL A 375 24.25 34.61 -1.49
C VAL A 375 23.03 34.03 -0.81
N TYR A 376 22.55 32.90 -1.31
CA TYR A 376 21.42 32.17 -0.76
C TYR A 376 21.90 31.07 0.18
N PHE A 377 21.14 30.89 1.24
CA PHE A 377 21.38 29.93 2.31
C PHE A 377 20.12 29.10 2.49
N TYR A 378 20.25 27.80 2.24
CA TYR A 378 19.15 26.85 2.46
C TYR A 378 19.33 26.18 3.80
N TYR A 379 18.38 26.30 4.72
CA TYR A 379 18.51 25.77 6.08
C TYR A 379 17.21 25.12 6.57
N ASP A 380 17.27 24.37 7.67
CA ASP A 380 16.14 23.56 8.18
C ASP A 380 15.54 22.64 7.11
N ILE A 381 16.40 22.09 6.26
CA ILE A 381 16.01 21.28 5.11
C ILE A 381 15.39 19.96 5.61
N VAL A 382 14.14 19.74 5.27
CA VAL A 382 13.44 18.47 5.45
C VAL A 382 13.67 17.63 4.19
N MET A 383 14.49 16.60 4.33
CA MET A 383 14.71 15.60 3.28
C MET A 383 13.80 14.40 3.50
N LYS A 384 13.13 13.96 2.44
CA LYS A 384 12.29 12.76 2.51
C LYS A 384 13.12 11.49 2.44
N ILE A 385 13.80 11.37 1.32
CA ILE A 385 14.49 10.18 0.86
C ILE A 385 15.65 10.66 -0.02
N PRO A 386 16.85 10.05 0.06
CA PRO A 386 17.98 10.44 -0.79
C PRO A 386 17.60 10.43 -2.28
N GLY A 387 17.77 11.57 -2.96
CA GLY A 387 17.49 11.74 -4.38
C GLY A 387 16.01 11.90 -4.78
N ILE A 388 15.08 12.00 -3.82
CA ILE A 388 13.65 12.29 -4.09
C ILE A 388 13.24 13.54 -3.31
N GLY A 389 14.04 14.60 -3.49
CA GLY A 389 13.74 15.97 -3.05
C GLY A 389 13.69 16.22 -1.54
N GLY A 390 13.76 17.50 -1.22
CA GLY A 390 13.60 18.04 0.12
C GLY A 390 13.10 19.47 0.03
N GLY A 391 12.70 20.03 1.16
CA GLY A 391 12.30 21.43 1.26
C GLY A 391 12.83 22.04 2.53
N GLY A 392 13.41 23.23 2.41
CA GLY A 392 13.95 23.99 3.52
C GLY A 392 13.58 25.45 3.41
N GLU A 393 13.91 26.20 4.45
CA GLU A 393 13.81 27.64 4.42
C GLU A 393 14.96 28.22 3.60
N VAL A 394 14.72 29.40 3.02
CA VAL A 394 15.71 30.14 2.25
C VAL A 394 15.97 31.48 2.95
N GLY A 395 17.22 31.72 3.30
CA GLY A 395 17.70 33.05 3.66
C GLY A 395 18.66 33.57 2.59
N TRP A 396 18.94 34.86 2.62
CA TRP A 396 19.97 35.44 1.76
C TRP A 396 20.76 36.51 2.50
N LEU A 397 21.97 36.76 2.00
CA LEU A 397 22.77 37.92 2.36
C LEU A 397 23.09 38.67 1.08
N GLU A 398 22.72 39.94 1.06
CA GLU A 398 23.14 40.88 0.02
C GLU A 398 24.50 41.44 0.40
N ASP A 399 25.42 41.51 -0.56
CA ASP A 399 26.73 42.14 -0.37
C ASP A 399 27.53 41.64 0.83
N VAL A 400 27.91 40.37 0.77
CA VAL A 400 28.71 39.70 1.82
C VAL A 400 29.87 40.61 2.28
N PRO A 401 29.81 41.14 3.52
CA PRO A 401 30.80 42.08 4.03
C PRO A 401 32.19 41.43 4.16
N GLU A 402 33.25 42.22 4.34
CA GLU A 402 34.61 41.64 4.46
C GLU A 402 34.84 40.98 5.83
N THR A 403 34.22 41.53 6.88
CA THR A 403 34.37 41.06 8.27
C THR A 403 33.11 41.39 9.04
N GLY A 404 32.88 40.69 10.16
CA GLY A 404 31.75 40.92 11.05
C GLY A 404 30.76 39.76 11.07
N ILE A 405 29.84 39.82 12.04
CA ILE A 405 28.78 38.83 12.23
C ILE A 405 27.45 39.50 11.88
N TYR A 406 26.73 38.95 10.91
CA TYR A 406 25.49 39.53 10.38
C TYR A 406 24.33 38.56 10.57
N PRO A 407 23.13 39.04 10.92
CA PRO A 407 21.95 38.19 10.90
C PRO A 407 21.65 37.79 9.45
N LEU A 408 21.32 36.52 9.25
CA LEU A 408 20.81 36.04 7.98
C LEU A 408 19.46 36.72 7.70
N THR A 409 19.32 37.37 6.55
CA THR A 409 18.02 37.89 6.13
C THR A 409 17.15 36.70 5.74
N VAL A 410 16.05 36.51 6.48
CA VAL A 410 15.11 35.40 6.29
C VAL A 410 13.80 35.97 5.75
N SER A 411 13.20 35.35 4.74
CA SER A 411 11.82 35.70 4.38
C SER A 411 10.88 35.32 5.52
N GLU A 412 9.96 36.21 5.90
CA GLU A 412 8.90 35.84 6.86
C GLU A 412 8.27 34.50 6.46
N ARG A 413 8.12 33.58 7.43
CA ARG A 413 7.46 32.30 7.19
C ARG A 413 6.03 32.56 6.73
N THR A 414 5.81 32.42 5.43
CA THR A 414 4.46 32.52 4.90
C THR A 414 3.65 31.31 5.36
N PRO A 415 2.32 31.43 5.53
CA PRO A 415 1.46 30.27 5.78
C PRO A 415 1.65 29.13 4.75
N LYS A 416 2.07 29.47 3.52
CA LYS A 416 2.38 28.52 2.45
C LYS A 416 3.62 27.67 2.76
N SER A 417 4.72 28.28 3.20
CA SER A 417 5.95 27.56 3.56
C SER A 417 5.73 26.62 4.74
N CYS A 418 5.01 27.10 5.76
CA CYS A 418 4.56 26.28 6.89
C CYS A 418 3.70 25.07 6.46
N PHE A 419 2.77 25.28 5.52
CA PHE A 419 1.94 24.20 4.99
C PHE A 419 2.76 23.16 4.21
N ALA A 420 3.70 23.56 3.35
CA ALA A 420 4.57 22.61 2.65
C ALA A 420 5.43 21.79 3.60
N LEU A 421 6.07 22.43 4.58
CA LEU A 421 6.88 21.72 5.58
C LEU A 421 6.02 20.75 6.38
N TRP A 422 4.76 21.12 6.69
CA TRP A 422 3.81 20.21 7.31
C TRP A 422 3.46 19.02 6.39
N VAL A 423 3.14 19.27 5.11
CA VAL A 423 2.87 18.22 4.11
C VAL A 423 4.07 17.27 4.00
N MET A 424 5.29 17.79 3.91
CA MET A 424 6.52 17.01 3.91
C MET A 424 6.74 16.25 5.21
N LYS A 425 6.30 16.74 6.38
CA LYS A 425 6.38 15.96 7.64
C LYS A 425 5.29 14.89 7.74
N VAL A 426 4.15 15.07 7.08
CA VAL A 426 2.95 14.20 7.18
C VAL A 426 2.91 13.08 6.14
N ILE A 427 3.25 13.35 4.89
CA ILE A 427 3.42 12.33 3.84
C ILE A 427 4.62 11.44 4.19
#